data_AF-A0A959IIR3-F1
#
_entry.id   AF-A0A959IIR3-F1
#
_cell.length_a   1.000
_cell.length_b   1.000
_cell.length_c   1.000
_cell.angle_alpha   90.00
_cell.angle_beta   90.00
_cell.angle_gamma   90.00
#
_symmetry.space_group_name_H-M   'P 1'
#
loop_
_entity.id
_entity.type
_entity.pdbx_description
1 polymer ?
#
loop_
_entity_poly.entity_id
_entity_poly.type
_entity_poly.pdbx_seq_one_letter_code
_entity_poly.pdbx_strand_id
1 'polypeptide(L)'
;MTKKYRLPAEWEPQSRVQLTFPHADSDWAPYLEQVIPCFVEIIEVISRFQKVLIVCDDVARVRRLLKGIPEEQLLLVEIPSNDTWARDHAGITVLDANDQPMIWDFVFNGWGLKFPADQDNQITSRLQKRGVFGACPVTPGGIVLEGGGIESDGQDTLLTTTACMLSPNRNPHLDRSAIEQILRDRFGMPRILWLEHGHLAGDDTDSHIDTLARFCDPETIAYVQCTDPDDEHYEDLAAMELELQAWRTSEGKPYKLIPLPWPESC
;
A
#
# COMPACT_ATOMS: atom_id res chain seq x y z
N MET A 1 9.12 1.53 -26.88
CA MET A 1 8.41 0.27 -26.56
C MET A 1 7.03 0.65 -26.07
N THR A 2 5.96 0.03 -26.57
CA THR A 2 4.60 0.27 -26.07
C THR A 2 4.50 -0.22 -24.63
N LYS A 3 4.04 0.64 -23.70
CA LYS A 3 3.81 0.25 -22.30
C LYS A 3 2.81 -0.91 -22.28
N LYS A 4 3.21 -2.04 -21.69
CA LYS A 4 2.34 -3.23 -21.61
C LYS A 4 1.31 -3.10 -20.49
N TYR A 5 1.70 -2.43 -19.40
CA TYR A 5 0.88 -2.18 -18.23
C TYR A 5 1.08 -0.74 -17.74
N ARG A 6 0.12 -0.26 -16.95
CA ARG A 6 0.18 1.01 -16.23
C ARG A 6 -0.34 0.80 -14.82
N LEU A 7 0.45 1.13 -13.82
CA LEU A 7 -0.03 1.27 -12.44
C LEU A 7 -0.72 2.65 -12.32
N PRO A 8 -2.05 2.70 -12.07
CA PRO A 8 -2.75 3.96 -11.86
C PRO A 8 -2.33 4.61 -10.54
N ALA A 9 -2.51 5.94 -10.46
CA ALA A 9 -2.36 6.68 -9.21
C ALA A 9 -3.55 6.42 -8.27
N GLU A 10 -3.35 6.63 -6.98
CA GLU A 10 -4.42 6.40 -5.99
C GLU A 10 -5.62 7.35 -6.14
N TRP A 11 -5.41 8.56 -6.69
CA TRP A 11 -6.50 9.52 -6.94
C TRP A 11 -7.32 9.23 -8.20
N GLU A 12 -6.94 8.24 -9.01
CA GLU A 12 -7.73 7.83 -10.16
C GLU A 12 -9.02 7.12 -9.73
N PRO A 13 -10.06 7.04 -10.60
CA PRO A 13 -11.32 6.39 -10.25
C PRO A 13 -11.14 4.93 -9.81
N GLN A 14 -11.71 4.60 -8.64
CA GLN A 14 -11.61 3.28 -8.03
C GLN A 14 -12.94 2.52 -8.13
N SER A 15 -12.88 1.19 -8.19
CA SER A 15 -14.10 0.36 -8.16
C SER A 15 -14.53 0.00 -6.75
N ARG A 16 -13.56 -0.24 -5.84
CA ARG A 16 -13.74 -0.55 -4.42
C ARG A 16 -12.47 -0.22 -3.63
N VAL A 17 -12.61 0.04 -2.34
CA VAL A 17 -11.51 0.00 -1.37
C VAL A 17 -11.56 -1.33 -0.62
N GLN A 18 -10.43 -2.03 -0.52
CA GLN A 18 -10.32 -3.29 0.22
C GLN A 18 -9.83 -3.03 1.65
N LEU A 19 -10.46 -3.65 2.64
CA LEU A 19 -9.97 -3.77 4.01
C LEU A 19 -9.98 -5.23 4.45
N THR A 20 -9.12 -5.56 5.42
CA THR A 20 -9.14 -6.83 6.15
C THR A 20 -9.51 -6.51 7.60
N PHE A 21 -10.60 -7.11 8.08
CA PHE A 21 -11.24 -6.71 9.33
C PHE A 21 -10.57 -7.37 10.55
N PRO A 22 -10.37 -6.65 11.68
CA PRO A 22 -9.73 -7.19 12.88
C PRO A 22 -10.55 -8.33 13.53
N HIS A 23 -9.83 -9.31 14.06
CA HIS A 23 -10.41 -10.50 14.72
C HIS A 23 -9.57 -11.00 15.90
N ALA A 24 -10.15 -11.91 16.70
CA ALA A 24 -9.57 -12.36 17.97
C ALA A 24 -8.34 -13.27 17.82
N ASP A 25 -8.16 -13.85 16.64
CA ASP A 25 -7.01 -14.69 16.30
C ASP A 25 -5.90 -13.90 15.57
N SER A 26 -5.72 -12.62 15.92
CA SER A 26 -4.67 -11.72 15.38
C SER A 26 -3.99 -10.96 16.52
N ASP A 27 -2.95 -10.17 16.19
CA ASP A 27 -2.26 -9.31 17.17
C ASP A 27 -3.17 -8.24 17.79
N TRP A 28 -4.37 -8.02 17.22
CA TRP A 28 -5.39 -7.15 17.80
C TRP A 28 -6.16 -7.75 18.98
N ALA A 29 -6.02 -9.05 19.28
CA ALA A 29 -6.73 -9.72 20.37
C ALA A 29 -6.82 -8.91 21.70
N PRO A 30 -5.71 -8.34 22.24
CA PRO A 30 -5.77 -7.54 23.47
C PRO A 30 -6.46 -6.17 23.32
N TYR A 31 -6.63 -5.66 22.09
CA TYR A 31 -7.13 -4.31 21.80
C TYR A 31 -8.44 -4.31 21.00
N LEU A 32 -9.07 -5.46 20.77
CA LEU A 32 -10.24 -5.60 19.89
C LEU A 32 -11.38 -4.64 20.24
N GLU A 33 -11.64 -4.41 21.53
CA GLU A 33 -12.70 -3.50 21.97
C GLU A 33 -12.47 -2.04 21.51
N GLN A 34 -11.21 -1.65 21.28
CA GLN A 34 -10.82 -0.31 20.82
C GLN A 34 -10.72 -0.25 19.30
N VAL A 35 -10.21 -1.31 18.67
CA VAL A 35 -9.89 -1.33 17.24
C VAL A 35 -11.13 -1.57 16.37
N ILE A 36 -12.08 -2.39 16.84
CA ILE A 36 -13.33 -2.65 16.10
C ILE A 36 -14.10 -1.34 15.82
N PRO A 37 -14.38 -0.48 16.82
CA PRO A 37 -15.04 0.82 16.56
C PRO A 37 -14.29 1.68 15.54
N CYS A 38 -12.95 1.73 15.61
CA CYS A 38 -12.12 2.47 14.66
C CYS A 38 -12.30 1.96 13.23
N PHE A 39 -12.22 0.64 13.01
CA PHE A 39 -12.46 0.05 11.69
C PHE A 39 -13.88 0.28 11.18
N VAL A 40 -14.88 0.21 12.06
CA VAL A 40 -16.28 0.52 11.70
C VAL A 40 -16.39 1.96 11.21
N GLU A 41 -15.80 2.93 11.92
CA GLU A 41 -15.81 4.34 11.52
C GLU A 41 -15.10 4.56 10.18
N ILE A 42 -13.91 3.97 9.98
CA ILE A 42 -13.18 4.02 8.71
C ILE A 42 -14.07 3.51 7.56
N ILE A 43 -14.70 2.35 7.73
CA ILE A 43 -15.55 1.73 6.70
C ILE A 43 -16.80 2.59 6.44
N GLU A 44 -17.44 3.12 7.48
CA GLU A 44 -18.59 4.01 7.35
C GLU A 44 -18.23 5.26 6.55
N VAL A 45 -17.08 5.89 6.82
CA VAL A 45 -16.60 7.06 6.08
C VAL A 45 -16.31 6.72 4.62
N ILE A 46 -15.55 5.65 4.35
CA ILE A 46 -15.23 5.23 2.98
C ILE A 46 -16.50 4.92 2.18
N SER A 47 -17.47 4.23 2.80
CA SER A 47 -18.72 3.78 2.14
C SER A 47 -19.59 4.92 1.61
N ARG A 48 -19.35 6.17 2.05
CA ARG A 48 -20.02 7.37 1.53
C ARG A 48 -19.52 7.77 0.14
N PHE A 49 -18.31 7.36 -0.23
CA PHE A 49 -17.64 7.78 -1.45
C PHE A 49 -17.34 6.61 -2.39
N GLN A 50 -17.01 5.44 -1.84
CA GLN A 50 -16.59 4.27 -2.60
C GLN A 50 -17.16 2.99 -1.98
N LYS A 51 -17.47 2.01 -2.84
CA LYS A 51 -17.83 0.66 -2.39
C LYS A 51 -16.67 0.03 -1.61
N VAL A 52 -16.99 -0.79 -0.62
CA VAL A 52 -16.00 -1.42 0.26
C VAL A 52 -16.03 -2.94 0.09
N LEU A 53 -14.86 -3.53 -0.15
CA LEU A 53 -14.61 -4.98 -0.04
C LEU A 53 -14.00 -5.24 1.33
N ILE A 54 -14.58 -6.14 2.10
CA ILE A 54 -14.09 -6.48 3.44
C ILE A 54 -13.83 -7.99 3.50
N VAL A 55 -12.58 -8.34 3.73
CA VAL A 55 -12.15 -9.67 4.12
C VAL A 55 -12.31 -9.80 5.63
N CYS A 56 -12.94 -10.88 6.10
CA CYS A 56 -13.17 -11.08 7.53
C CYS A 56 -13.28 -12.56 7.91
N ASP A 57 -13.22 -12.83 9.21
CA ASP A 57 -13.36 -14.14 9.85
C ASP A 57 -14.82 -14.60 10.00
N ASP A 58 -15.75 -13.66 10.23
CA ASP A 58 -17.18 -13.90 10.40
C ASP A 58 -17.99 -12.80 9.73
N VAL A 59 -18.54 -13.11 8.55
CA VAL A 59 -19.36 -12.17 7.78
C VAL A 59 -20.62 -11.74 8.54
N ALA A 60 -21.23 -12.63 9.32
CA ALA A 60 -22.46 -12.29 10.05
C ALA A 60 -22.17 -11.31 11.19
N ARG A 61 -21.04 -11.48 11.89
CA ARG A 61 -20.57 -10.53 12.92
C ARG A 61 -20.28 -9.16 12.32
N VAL A 62 -19.47 -9.10 11.26
CA VAL A 62 -19.10 -7.85 10.61
C VAL A 62 -20.32 -7.14 10.03
N ARG A 63 -21.26 -7.87 9.42
CA ARG A 63 -22.52 -7.30 8.92
C ARG A 63 -23.37 -6.65 10.01
N ARG A 64 -23.42 -7.25 11.22
CA ARG A 64 -24.15 -6.65 12.36
C ARG A 64 -23.52 -5.35 12.83
N LEU A 65 -22.19 -5.27 12.83
CA LEU A 65 -21.45 -4.05 13.19
C LEU A 65 -21.71 -2.94 12.16
N LEU A 66 -21.74 -3.28 10.88
CA LEU A 66 -21.92 -2.35 9.77
C LEU A 66 -23.37 -2.15 9.31
N LYS A 67 -24.36 -2.43 10.17
CA LYS A 67 -25.79 -2.39 9.83
C LYS A 67 -26.30 -1.03 9.34
N GLY A 68 -25.56 0.06 9.57
CA GLY A 68 -25.88 1.40 9.10
C GLY A 68 -25.52 1.66 7.63
N ILE A 69 -24.75 0.77 7.01
CA ILE A 69 -24.25 0.94 5.64
C ILE A 69 -25.15 0.15 4.66
N PRO A 70 -25.58 0.75 3.53
CA PRO A 70 -26.37 0.04 2.53
C PRO A 70 -25.66 -1.21 1.99
N GLU A 71 -26.42 -2.28 1.75
CA GLU A 71 -25.87 -3.59 1.36
C GLU A 71 -25.09 -3.52 0.04
N GLU A 72 -25.55 -2.70 -0.91
CA GLU A 72 -24.92 -2.49 -2.21
C GLU A 72 -23.55 -1.79 -2.14
N GLN A 73 -23.23 -1.16 -0.99
CA GLN A 73 -21.93 -0.56 -0.73
C GLN A 73 -20.93 -1.54 -0.14
N LEU A 74 -21.37 -2.72 0.33
CA LEU A 74 -20.56 -3.66 1.07
C LEU A 74 -20.48 -5.03 0.40
N LEU A 75 -19.28 -5.42 -0.01
CA LEU A 75 -18.94 -6.80 -0.35
C LEU A 75 -18.16 -7.43 0.80
N LEU A 76 -18.80 -8.30 1.58
CA LEU A 76 -18.14 -9.03 2.66
C LEU A 76 -17.77 -10.44 2.18
N VAL A 77 -16.55 -10.88 2.46
CA VAL A 77 -16.07 -12.20 2.05
C VAL A 77 -15.35 -12.87 3.22
N GLU A 78 -15.78 -14.09 3.55
CA GLU A 78 -15.17 -14.87 4.63
C GLU A 78 -13.90 -15.59 4.12
N ILE A 79 -12.75 -15.06 4.52
CA ILE A 79 -11.41 -15.55 4.20
C ILE A 79 -10.53 -15.34 5.45
N PRO A 80 -9.82 -16.38 5.93
CA PRO A 80 -8.88 -16.24 7.04
C PRO A 80 -7.71 -15.29 6.71
N SER A 81 -7.29 -14.51 7.68
CA SER A 81 -6.17 -13.55 7.67
C SER A 81 -5.31 -13.71 8.94
N ASN A 82 -4.04 -13.28 8.86
CA ASN A 82 -3.19 -13.12 10.03
C ASN A 82 -3.39 -11.72 10.63
N ASP A 83 -3.51 -10.67 9.80
CA ASP A 83 -3.68 -9.29 10.24
C ASP A 83 -4.46 -8.43 9.21
N THR A 84 -4.57 -7.13 9.46
CA THR A 84 -5.51 -6.19 8.83
C THR A 84 -4.93 -5.39 7.67
N TRP A 85 -3.63 -5.53 7.38
CA TRP A 85 -2.84 -4.65 6.50
C TRP A 85 -3.07 -4.90 5.02
N ALA A 86 -4.30 -4.64 4.55
CA ALA A 86 -4.70 -4.84 3.15
C ALA A 86 -3.83 -4.06 2.16
N ARG A 87 -3.23 -2.93 2.57
CA ARG A 87 -2.26 -2.19 1.76
C ARG A 87 -1.09 -3.07 1.29
N ASP A 88 -0.66 -4.00 2.12
CA ASP A 88 0.59 -4.74 1.91
C ASP A 88 0.37 -6.14 1.32
N HIS A 89 -0.72 -6.80 1.68
CA HIS A 89 -1.03 -8.15 1.18
C HIS A 89 -2.01 -8.18 0.00
N ALA A 90 -2.76 -7.11 -0.27
CA ALA A 90 -3.73 -7.13 -1.36
C ALA A 90 -3.03 -7.05 -2.72
N GLY A 91 -3.64 -7.71 -3.72
CA GLY A 91 -3.15 -7.66 -5.07
C GLY A 91 -3.17 -6.23 -5.65
N ILE A 92 -2.14 -5.90 -6.41
CA ILE A 92 -1.96 -4.57 -6.99
C ILE A 92 -2.61 -4.52 -8.37
N THR A 93 -3.58 -3.62 -8.54
CA THR A 93 -4.29 -3.46 -9.81
C THR A 93 -3.47 -2.63 -10.79
N VAL A 94 -3.32 -3.12 -12.03
CA VAL A 94 -2.75 -2.41 -13.17
C VAL A 94 -3.73 -2.41 -14.32
N LEU A 95 -3.58 -1.47 -15.24
CA LEU A 95 -4.29 -1.45 -16.52
C LEU A 95 -3.39 -2.00 -17.62
N ASP A 96 -3.93 -2.84 -18.49
CA ASP A 96 -3.23 -3.28 -19.70
C ASP A 96 -3.25 -2.21 -20.81
N ALA A 97 -2.66 -2.52 -21.97
CA ALA A 97 -2.61 -1.62 -23.12
C ALA A 97 -3.99 -1.26 -23.72
N ASN A 98 -5.07 -1.94 -23.31
CA ASN A 98 -6.46 -1.65 -23.71
C ASN A 98 -7.29 -1.07 -22.53
N ASP A 99 -6.62 -0.54 -21.51
CA ASP A 99 -7.21 -0.02 -20.27
C ASP A 99 -8.08 -1.05 -19.52
N GLN A 100 -7.80 -2.35 -19.69
CA GLN A 100 -8.48 -3.41 -18.94
C GLN A 100 -7.73 -3.71 -17.64
N PRO A 101 -8.44 -3.84 -16.50
CA PRO A 101 -7.81 -4.10 -15.22
C PRO A 101 -7.29 -5.54 -15.13
N MET A 102 -6.14 -5.68 -14.49
CA MET A 102 -5.51 -6.94 -14.09
C MET A 102 -4.89 -6.76 -12.71
N ILE A 103 -4.79 -7.83 -11.94
CA ILE A 103 -4.21 -7.82 -10.59
C ILE A 103 -2.90 -8.62 -10.58
N TRP A 104 -1.84 -7.99 -10.06
CA TRP A 104 -0.63 -8.68 -9.65
C TRP A 104 -0.76 -9.14 -8.19
N ASP A 105 -0.68 -10.46 -7.99
CA ASP A 105 -0.67 -11.11 -6.68
C ASP A 105 0.79 -11.31 -6.24
N PHE A 106 1.38 -10.27 -5.65
CA PHE A 106 2.75 -10.32 -5.12
C PHE A 106 2.82 -11.17 -3.85
N VAL A 107 4.02 -11.65 -3.52
CA VAL A 107 4.22 -12.39 -2.30
C VAL A 107 4.25 -11.40 -1.13
N PHE A 108 3.41 -11.59 -0.13
CA PHE A 108 3.53 -10.95 1.17
C PHE A 108 4.19 -11.93 2.15
N ASN A 109 5.20 -11.46 2.89
CA ASN A 109 5.96 -12.31 3.80
C ASN A 109 6.03 -11.77 5.24
N GLY A 110 5.15 -10.85 5.61
CA GLY A 110 5.15 -10.24 6.95
C GLY A 110 6.35 -9.30 7.14
N TRP A 111 6.53 -8.37 6.21
CA TRP A 111 7.58 -7.34 6.18
C TRP A 111 8.99 -7.88 6.47
N GLY A 112 9.38 -8.91 5.72
CA GLY A 112 10.68 -9.54 5.87
C GLY A 112 10.70 -10.64 6.93
N LEU A 113 9.66 -11.46 6.98
CA LEU A 113 9.53 -12.61 7.88
C LEU A 113 9.48 -12.23 9.36
N LYS A 114 9.15 -10.97 9.67
CA LYS A 114 9.00 -10.49 11.05
C LYS A 114 7.75 -11.06 11.70
N PHE A 115 6.68 -11.27 10.91
CA PHE A 115 5.39 -11.76 11.37
C PHE A 115 4.86 -12.93 10.53
N PRO A 116 4.00 -13.81 11.10
CA PRO A 116 3.28 -14.80 10.32
C PRO A 116 2.39 -14.15 9.26
N ALA A 117 2.47 -14.63 8.01
CA ALA A 117 1.75 -14.08 6.86
C ALA A 117 1.16 -15.17 5.95
N ASP A 118 1.05 -16.40 6.46
CA ASP A 118 0.64 -17.56 5.65
C ASP A 118 -0.80 -17.45 5.13
N GLN A 119 -1.69 -16.82 5.87
CA GLN A 119 -3.07 -16.57 5.48
C GLN A 119 -3.20 -15.29 4.65
N ASP A 120 -2.51 -14.22 5.04
CA ASP A 120 -2.53 -12.93 4.35
C ASP A 120 -2.05 -13.05 2.90
N ASN A 121 -0.94 -13.76 2.70
CA ASN A 121 -0.36 -14.05 1.38
C ASN A 121 -1.28 -14.90 0.47
N GLN A 122 -2.39 -15.41 0.99
CA GLN A 122 -3.37 -16.17 0.21
C GLN A 122 -4.66 -15.38 -0.07
N ILE A 123 -4.86 -14.19 0.51
CA ILE A 123 -6.13 -13.46 0.44
C ILE A 123 -6.53 -13.19 -1.01
N THR A 124 -5.66 -12.62 -1.83
CA THR A 124 -5.94 -12.30 -3.23
C THR A 124 -6.32 -13.54 -4.04
N SER A 125 -5.54 -14.62 -3.94
CA SER A 125 -5.85 -15.88 -4.63
C SER A 125 -7.18 -16.51 -4.15
N ARG A 126 -7.53 -16.35 -2.86
CA ARG A 126 -8.82 -16.83 -2.30
C ARG A 126 -9.99 -15.98 -2.77
N LEU A 127 -9.82 -14.66 -2.84
CA LEU A 127 -10.81 -13.73 -3.42
C LEU A 127 -11.08 -14.08 -4.90
N GLN A 128 -10.03 -14.37 -5.67
CA GLN A 128 -10.15 -14.85 -7.05
C GLN A 128 -10.98 -16.15 -7.12
N LYS A 129 -10.65 -17.16 -6.31
CA LYS A 129 -11.40 -18.43 -6.27
C LYS A 129 -12.87 -18.27 -5.87
N ARG A 130 -13.18 -17.25 -5.07
CA ARG A 130 -14.55 -16.86 -4.69
C ARG A 130 -15.26 -16.05 -5.78
N GLY A 131 -14.60 -15.73 -6.90
CA GLY A 131 -15.16 -14.99 -8.02
C GLY A 131 -15.30 -13.47 -7.76
N VAL A 132 -14.64 -12.93 -6.72
CA VAL A 132 -14.77 -11.52 -6.32
C VAL A 132 -14.34 -10.57 -7.44
N PHE A 133 -13.31 -10.94 -8.19
CA PHE A 133 -12.76 -10.15 -9.30
C PHE A 133 -13.46 -10.40 -10.64
N GLY A 134 -14.47 -11.28 -10.70
CA GLY A 134 -15.17 -11.62 -11.93
C GLY A 134 -14.21 -12.13 -13.02
N ALA A 135 -14.20 -11.47 -14.18
CA ALA A 135 -13.32 -11.80 -15.32
C ALA A 135 -11.95 -11.11 -15.26
N CYS A 136 -11.68 -10.26 -14.25
CA CYS A 136 -10.39 -9.60 -14.11
C CYS A 136 -9.29 -10.64 -13.83
N PRO A 137 -8.22 -10.71 -14.65
CA PRO A 137 -7.16 -11.68 -14.44
C PRO A 137 -6.38 -11.38 -13.16
N VAL A 138 -6.03 -12.43 -12.42
CA VAL A 138 -5.12 -12.37 -11.27
C VAL A 138 -3.91 -13.22 -11.60
N THR A 139 -2.72 -12.63 -11.55
CA THR A 139 -1.47 -13.29 -11.95
C THR A 139 -0.43 -13.16 -10.84
N PRO A 140 0.36 -14.19 -10.53
CA PRO A 140 1.46 -14.08 -9.57
C PRO A 140 2.45 -12.96 -9.96
N GLY A 141 2.78 -12.09 -9.00
CA GLY A 141 3.73 -10.99 -9.16
C GLY A 141 5.18 -11.47 -9.25
N GLY A 142 5.50 -12.57 -8.55
CA GLY A 142 6.75 -13.33 -8.67
C GLY A 142 7.88 -12.90 -7.74
N ILE A 143 7.71 -11.81 -6.99
CA ILE A 143 8.65 -11.33 -5.97
C ILE A 143 7.90 -11.00 -4.68
N VAL A 144 8.65 -10.80 -3.59
CA VAL A 144 8.11 -10.18 -2.38
C VAL A 144 7.98 -8.68 -2.64
N LEU A 145 6.78 -8.13 -2.49
CA LEU A 145 6.51 -6.70 -2.65
C LEU A 145 5.21 -6.36 -1.94
N GLU A 146 5.29 -5.38 -1.05
CA GLU A 146 4.15 -4.77 -0.37
C GLU A 146 3.66 -3.52 -1.12
N GLY A 147 2.34 -3.31 -1.16
CA GLY A 147 1.77 -2.12 -1.79
C GLY A 147 2.15 -0.81 -1.11
N GLY A 148 2.39 -0.79 0.21
CA GLY A 148 2.90 0.40 0.92
C GLY A 148 4.36 0.74 0.63
N GLY A 149 5.12 -0.21 0.07
CA GLY A 149 6.53 -0.03 -0.32
C GLY A 149 6.71 0.72 -1.65
N ILE A 150 5.64 1.03 -2.38
CA ILE A 150 5.67 1.74 -3.66
C ILE A 150 4.59 2.83 -3.74
N GLU A 151 4.84 3.89 -4.50
CA GLU A 151 3.85 4.94 -4.76
C GLU A 151 3.88 5.34 -6.24
N SER A 152 2.72 5.58 -6.86
CA SER A 152 2.61 5.88 -8.30
C SER A 152 2.02 7.25 -8.59
N ASP A 153 2.57 7.94 -9.58
CA ASP A 153 1.98 9.16 -10.16
C ASP A 153 0.90 8.88 -11.22
N GLY A 154 0.63 7.60 -11.53
CA GLY A 154 -0.31 7.16 -12.55
C GLY A 154 0.18 7.32 -13.99
N GLN A 155 1.36 7.90 -14.20
CA GLN A 155 1.94 8.18 -15.50
C GLN A 155 3.17 7.30 -15.76
N ASP A 156 4.33 7.72 -15.28
CA ASP A 156 5.62 7.10 -15.59
C ASP A 156 6.61 7.05 -14.43
N THR A 157 6.25 7.64 -13.29
CA THR A 157 7.11 7.74 -12.11
C THR A 157 6.56 6.91 -10.95
N LEU A 158 7.45 6.14 -10.34
CA LEU A 158 7.21 5.40 -9.10
C LEU A 158 8.18 5.86 -8.02
N LEU A 159 7.69 6.09 -6.80
CA LEU A 159 8.51 6.33 -5.61
C LEU A 159 8.65 5.03 -4.82
N THR A 160 9.79 4.86 -4.18
CA THR A 160 10.05 3.77 -3.23
C THR A 160 11.20 4.16 -2.29
N THR A 161 11.51 3.31 -1.33
CA THR A 161 12.65 3.49 -0.43
C THR A 161 13.67 2.37 -0.62
N THR A 162 14.95 2.71 -0.44
CA THR A 162 16.03 1.73 -0.48
C THR A 162 15.93 0.75 0.67
N ALA A 163 15.62 1.24 1.89
CA ALA A 163 15.52 0.44 3.10
C ALA A 163 14.53 -0.71 2.95
N CYS A 164 13.35 -0.45 2.38
CA CYS A 164 12.33 -1.48 2.14
C CYS A 164 12.72 -2.40 0.99
N MET A 165 12.86 -1.85 -0.22
CA MET A 165 12.94 -2.66 -1.44
C MET A 165 14.25 -3.44 -1.58
N LEU A 166 15.35 -2.97 -0.97
CA LEU A 166 16.64 -3.68 -0.94
C LEU A 166 16.89 -4.41 0.39
N SER A 167 15.89 -4.49 1.28
CA SER A 167 15.99 -5.27 2.51
C SER A 167 16.38 -6.73 2.18
N PRO A 168 17.38 -7.31 2.88
CA PRO A 168 17.82 -8.68 2.63
C PRO A 168 16.72 -9.71 2.92
N ASN A 169 15.67 -9.33 3.65
CA ASN A 169 14.54 -10.20 3.96
C ASN A 169 13.38 -10.09 2.95
N ARG A 170 13.50 -9.24 1.93
CA ARG A 170 12.57 -9.22 0.78
C ARG A 170 13.11 -10.11 -0.32
N ASN A 171 13.93 -9.55 -1.21
CA ASN A 171 14.41 -10.24 -2.40
C ASN A 171 15.95 -10.31 -2.42
N PRO A 172 16.61 -11.08 -1.53
CA PRO A 172 18.07 -11.08 -1.37
C PRO A 172 18.87 -11.53 -2.59
N HIS A 173 18.19 -12.09 -3.59
CA HIS A 173 18.77 -12.57 -4.84
C HIS A 173 18.70 -11.52 -5.97
N LEU A 174 18.10 -10.36 -5.71
CA LEU A 174 17.93 -9.27 -6.68
C LEU A 174 18.70 -8.04 -6.21
N ASP A 175 19.43 -7.42 -7.13
CA ASP A 175 19.98 -6.09 -6.93
C ASP A 175 18.98 -4.99 -7.34
N ARG A 176 19.36 -3.72 -7.12
CA ARG A 176 18.53 -2.57 -7.51
C ARG A 176 18.15 -2.60 -8.99
N SER A 177 19.10 -2.92 -9.88
CA SER A 177 18.84 -2.93 -11.33
C SER A 177 17.80 -4.00 -11.71
N ALA A 178 17.87 -5.18 -11.09
CA ALA A 178 16.91 -6.25 -11.31
C ALA A 178 15.52 -5.89 -10.79
N ILE A 179 15.44 -5.28 -9.59
CA ILE A 179 14.18 -4.78 -9.03
C ILE A 179 13.58 -3.70 -9.95
N GLU A 180 14.37 -2.72 -10.38
CA GLU A 180 13.88 -1.69 -11.30
C GLU A 180 13.34 -2.28 -12.60
N GLN A 181 14.01 -3.30 -13.15
CA GLN A 181 13.52 -3.98 -14.35
C GLN A 181 12.16 -4.66 -14.12
N ILE A 182 11.96 -5.30 -12.95
CA ILE A 182 10.68 -5.91 -12.59
C ILE A 182 9.59 -4.84 -12.44
N LEU A 183 9.87 -3.73 -11.75
CA LEU A 183 8.93 -2.62 -11.59
C LEU A 183 8.54 -2.02 -12.96
N ARG A 184 9.50 -1.85 -13.87
CA ARG A 184 9.25 -1.44 -15.26
C ARG A 184 8.34 -2.43 -15.99
N ASP A 185 8.62 -3.73 -15.89
CA ASP A 185 7.90 -4.76 -16.63
C ASP A 185 6.49 -5.03 -16.10
N ARG A 186 6.27 -4.87 -14.78
CA ARG A 186 4.98 -5.15 -14.12
C ARG A 186 4.08 -3.92 -14.05
N PHE A 187 4.64 -2.74 -13.84
CA PHE A 187 3.88 -1.50 -13.62
C PHE A 187 3.99 -0.49 -14.77
N GLY A 188 4.90 -0.70 -15.72
CA GLY A 188 5.12 0.23 -16.82
C GLY A 188 5.75 1.56 -16.39
N MET A 189 6.49 1.55 -15.28
CA MET A 189 7.10 2.71 -14.63
C MET A 189 8.59 2.82 -14.99
N PRO A 190 8.96 3.53 -16.08
CA PRO A 190 10.36 3.65 -16.50
C PRO A 190 11.22 4.42 -15.50
N ARG A 191 10.60 5.35 -14.75
CA ARG A 191 11.27 6.27 -13.85
C ARG A 191 10.97 5.87 -12.41
N ILE A 192 12.01 5.51 -11.67
CA ILE A 192 11.90 5.05 -10.30
C ILE A 192 12.77 5.97 -9.45
N LEU A 193 12.16 6.59 -8.45
CA LEU A 193 12.82 7.48 -7.50
C LEU A 193 12.93 6.76 -6.16
N TRP A 194 14.15 6.71 -5.63
CA TRP A 194 14.50 6.01 -4.41
C TRP A 194 14.84 7.04 -3.35
N LEU A 195 14.12 7.02 -2.23
CA LEU A 195 14.60 7.66 -1.00
C LEU A 195 15.67 6.77 -0.37
N GLU A 196 16.80 7.36 -0.03
CA GLU A 196 17.85 6.72 0.76
C GLU A 196 17.68 7.02 2.26
N HIS A 197 16.98 8.11 2.59
CA HIS A 197 16.68 8.56 3.95
C HIS A 197 15.17 8.54 4.26
N GLY A 198 14.84 8.57 5.54
CA GLY A 198 13.48 8.49 6.06
C GLY A 198 13.26 7.20 6.83
N HIS A 199 12.98 7.33 8.12
CA HIS A 199 12.64 6.25 9.03
C HIS A 199 11.75 6.80 10.13
N LEU A 200 10.80 5.98 10.60
CA LEU A 200 9.90 6.31 11.70
C LEU A 200 10.08 5.26 12.80
N ALA A 201 10.37 5.68 14.03
CA ALA A 201 10.56 4.76 15.15
C ALA A 201 9.28 3.97 15.42
N GLY A 202 9.44 2.66 15.61
CA GLY A 202 8.32 1.72 15.75
C GLY A 202 7.72 1.27 14.42
N ASP A 203 8.24 1.70 13.27
CA ASP A 203 7.90 1.15 11.96
C ASP A 203 8.53 -0.24 11.77
N ASP A 204 7.69 -1.25 11.56
CA ASP A 204 8.10 -2.61 11.27
C ASP A 204 8.20 -2.90 9.76
N THR A 205 7.92 -1.92 8.90
CA THR A 205 7.83 -2.12 7.45
C THR A 205 9.16 -1.98 6.70
N ASP A 206 10.21 -1.53 7.38
CA ASP A 206 11.51 -1.13 6.81
C ASP A 206 11.41 0.17 5.98
N SER A 207 10.76 1.21 6.51
CA SER A 207 10.55 2.52 5.89
C SER A 207 9.71 2.44 4.62
N HIS A 208 8.47 1.95 4.71
CA HIS A 208 7.54 2.06 3.58
C HIS A 208 7.36 3.52 3.13
N ILE A 209 7.31 3.71 1.80
CA ILE A 209 7.22 5.04 1.18
C ILE A 209 5.91 5.74 1.52
N ASP A 210 4.82 4.98 1.73
CA ASP A 210 3.48 5.52 2.01
C ASP A 210 3.37 6.25 3.36
N THR A 211 4.28 5.99 4.30
CA THR A 211 4.37 6.71 5.57
C THR A 211 5.28 7.94 5.50
N LEU A 212 6.13 8.02 4.46
CA LEU A 212 7.20 9.01 4.35
C LEU A 212 6.88 10.11 3.33
N ALA A 213 6.55 9.73 2.09
CA ALA A 213 6.33 10.66 0.98
C ALA A 213 5.37 10.07 -0.06
N ARG A 214 4.31 10.82 -0.37
CA ARG A 214 3.24 10.38 -1.27
C ARG A 214 2.94 11.41 -2.33
N PHE A 215 2.61 10.96 -3.54
CA PHE A 215 2.10 11.87 -4.55
C PHE A 215 0.70 12.36 -4.18
N CYS A 216 0.45 13.66 -4.33
CA CYS A 216 -0.90 14.24 -4.28
C CYS A 216 -1.49 14.41 -5.68
N ASP A 217 -0.61 14.63 -6.65
CA ASP A 217 -0.85 14.72 -8.08
C ASP A 217 0.52 14.48 -8.79
N PRO A 218 0.59 14.44 -10.13
CA PRO A 218 1.85 14.17 -10.84
C PRO A 218 2.99 15.17 -10.60
N GLU A 219 2.72 16.35 -10.03
CA GLU A 219 3.71 17.41 -9.80
C GLU A 219 3.91 17.75 -8.31
N THR A 220 3.14 17.13 -7.41
CA THR A 220 3.10 17.46 -5.97
C THR A 220 3.36 16.23 -5.11
N ILE A 221 4.29 16.36 -4.15
CA ILE A 221 4.60 15.33 -3.14
C ILE A 221 4.30 15.92 -1.76
N ALA A 222 3.46 15.23 -0.98
CA ALA A 222 3.35 15.45 0.46
C ALA A 222 4.29 14.51 1.20
N TYR A 223 4.94 14.98 2.27
CA TYR A 223 5.92 14.19 3.00
C TYR A 223 5.92 14.55 4.49
N VAL A 224 6.31 13.61 5.34
CA VAL A 224 6.43 13.85 6.79
C VAL A 224 7.68 14.68 7.10
N GLN A 225 7.53 15.67 7.98
CA GLN A 225 8.60 16.55 8.41
C GLN A 225 8.62 16.63 9.95
N CYS A 226 9.80 16.38 10.52
CA CYS A 226 10.10 16.74 11.91
C CYS A 226 10.91 18.04 11.92
N THR A 227 10.48 19.01 12.73
CA THR A 227 11.14 20.33 12.84
C THR A 227 11.78 20.56 14.21
N ASP A 228 11.63 19.62 15.14
CA ASP A 228 12.23 19.67 16.46
C ASP A 228 13.64 19.07 16.42
N PRO A 229 14.71 19.86 16.58
CA PRO A 229 16.08 19.34 16.52
C PRO A 229 16.44 18.36 17.64
N ASP A 230 15.63 18.28 18.70
CA ASP A 230 15.85 17.36 19.82
C ASP A 230 15.12 16.01 19.63
N ASP A 231 14.28 15.87 18.58
CA ASP A 231 13.59 14.64 18.22
C ASP A 231 14.50 13.69 17.41
N GLU A 232 14.40 12.38 17.67
CA GLU A 232 15.27 11.36 17.05
C GLU A 232 15.11 11.26 15.53
N HIS A 233 13.99 11.72 14.98
CA HIS A 233 13.69 11.68 13.54
C HIS A 233 14.22 12.90 12.79
N TYR A 234 14.63 13.97 13.49
CA TYR A 234 14.94 15.25 12.86
C TYR A 234 16.02 15.15 11.79
N GLU A 235 17.17 14.54 12.12
CA GLU A 235 18.31 14.49 11.21
C GLU A 235 17.98 13.70 9.93
N ASP A 236 17.32 12.55 10.06
CA ASP A 236 17.04 11.66 8.94
C ASP A 236 15.88 12.19 8.06
N LEU A 237 14.82 12.76 8.66
CA LEU A 237 13.74 13.40 7.91
C LEU A 237 14.20 14.69 7.22
N ALA A 238 15.15 15.44 7.80
CA ALA A 238 15.76 16.59 7.13
C ALA A 238 16.62 16.15 5.93
N ALA A 239 17.34 15.02 6.03
CA ALA A 239 18.08 14.45 4.90
C ALA A 239 17.13 13.99 3.79
N MET A 240 16.02 13.32 4.15
CA MET A 240 14.96 12.93 3.22
C MET A 240 14.37 14.14 2.48
N GLU A 241 14.11 15.25 3.19
CA GLU A 241 13.61 16.48 2.57
C GLU A 241 14.57 17.01 1.50
N LEU A 242 15.88 16.97 1.74
CA LEU A 242 16.89 17.38 0.75
C LEU A 242 16.87 16.49 -0.50
N GLU A 243 16.63 15.18 -0.35
CA GLU A 243 16.44 14.27 -1.49
C GLU A 243 15.22 14.67 -2.33
N LEU A 244 14.08 14.91 -1.67
CA LEU A 244 12.84 15.34 -2.32
C LEU A 244 13.02 16.68 -3.06
N GLN A 245 13.73 17.64 -2.47
CA GLN A 245 14.03 18.94 -3.10
C GLN A 245 14.95 18.81 -4.34
N ALA A 246 15.79 17.77 -4.39
CA ALA A 246 16.65 17.48 -5.53
C ALA A 246 15.91 16.79 -6.68
N TRP A 247 14.79 16.11 -6.40
CA TRP A 247 14.01 15.44 -7.45
C TRP A 247 13.35 16.41 -8.42
N ARG A 248 13.12 15.92 -9.63
CA ARG A 248 12.47 16.66 -10.73
C ARG A 248 11.30 15.88 -11.30
N THR A 249 10.34 16.51 -11.94
CA THR A 249 9.31 15.81 -12.73
C THR A 249 9.93 15.21 -14.00
N SER A 250 9.17 14.43 -14.76
CA SER A 250 9.59 13.93 -16.08
C SER A 250 9.92 15.07 -17.08
N GLU A 251 9.34 16.26 -16.88
CA GLU A 251 9.65 17.48 -17.64
C GLU A 251 10.87 18.25 -17.11
N GLY A 252 11.52 17.78 -16.05
CA GLY A 252 12.71 18.41 -15.47
C GLY A 252 12.43 19.58 -14.53
N LYS A 253 11.17 19.82 -14.13
CA LYS A 253 10.79 20.86 -13.14
C LYS A 253 10.98 20.32 -11.71
N PRO A 254 11.27 21.14 -10.69
CA PRO A 254 11.18 20.69 -9.29
C PRO A 254 9.75 20.27 -8.94
N TYR A 255 9.61 19.25 -8.09
CA TYR A 255 8.32 18.91 -7.49
C TYR A 255 7.85 20.01 -6.54
N LYS A 256 6.54 20.20 -6.44
CA LYS A 256 5.94 20.98 -5.35
C LYS A 256 5.92 20.10 -4.10
N LEU A 257 6.59 20.52 -3.04
CA LEU A 257 6.66 19.77 -1.80
C LEU A 257 5.72 20.36 -0.75
N ILE A 258 4.97 19.50 -0.06
CA ILE A 258 4.05 19.86 1.02
C ILE A 258 4.47 19.11 2.29
N PRO A 259 5.14 19.77 3.25
CA PRO A 259 5.46 19.12 4.52
C PRO A 259 4.18 18.87 5.33
N LEU A 260 4.10 17.70 5.93
CA LEU A 260 3.10 17.28 6.90
C LEU A 260 3.79 17.10 8.26
N PRO A 261 3.17 17.54 9.36
CA PRO A 261 3.82 17.46 10.67
C PRO A 261 4.01 16.01 11.12
N TRP A 262 5.17 15.72 11.71
CA TRP A 262 5.35 14.54 12.55
C TRP A 262 4.36 14.59 13.73
N PRO A 263 3.57 13.54 13.99
CA PRO A 263 2.62 13.53 15.11
C PRO A 263 3.32 13.63 16.46
N GLU A 264 2.78 14.45 17.36
CA GLU A 264 3.20 14.44 18.76
C GLU A 264 2.67 13.17 19.45
N SER A 265 3.46 12.59 20.36
CA SER A 265 2.99 11.51 21.23
C SER A 265 1.79 11.99 22.05
N CYS A 266 0.71 11.21 22.03
CA CYS A 266 -0.53 11.50 22.76
C CYS A 266 -0.51 11.03 24.22
#